data_AF-A0A723Y408-F1
#
_entry.id   AF-A0A723Y408-F1
#
_cell.length_a   1.000
_cell.length_b   1.000
_cell.length_c   1.000
_cell.angle_alpha   90.00
_cell.angle_beta   90.00
_cell.angle_gamma   90.00
#
_symmetry.space_group_name_H-M   'P 1'
#
loop_
_entity.id
_entity.type
_entity.pdbx_description
1 polymer ?
#
loop_
_entity_poly.entity_id
_entity_poly.type
_entity_poly.pdbx_seq_one_letter_code
_entity_poly.pdbx_strand_id
1 'polypeptide(L)'
;MKMNMSTSVSSATALFAAIMLAGCATTPKSYNPEMSRALNLARAGGIYDQDLKDSEDGRNSYKQSLLMKALNVTSLASSLDAPLRGLNGQQTLMFNTASILTSPDNPSARPSLMAWMPASMAKSSEDAYSNYINLIDNAVAVAAKSMNLDLTKIVESTAPKIDGNPLIMWAVTAPQFGCDGSNCVIAYNVTMPNPWKTPAFVGSGNIDSFNLAANNTTKYSRLIFSQVSDVKSFPMDDFYKSTSRALPEWAVMYFPPNSVFQDGKALPYPVIYEKGQQLLFRKAQ
;
A
#
# COMPACT_ATOMS: atom_id res chain seq x y z
N MET A 1 39.88 -68.45 -15.06
CA MET A 1 40.24 -67.40 -14.07
C MET A 1 40.48 -66.11 -14.84
N LYS A 2 39.85 -65.02 -14.37
CA LYS A 2 39.92 -63.61 -14.81
C LYS A 2 39.18 -63.21 -16.10
N MET A 3 37.96 -62.70 -15.86
CA MET A 3 37.32 -61.61 -16.60
C MET A 3 38.26 -60.40 -16.72
N ASN A 4 38.13 -59.63 -17.81
CA ASN A 4 37.75 -58.21 -17.75
C ASN A 4 37.48 -57.63 -19.16
N MET A 5 36.20 -57.34 -19.40
CA MET A 5 35.67 -56.20 -20.16
C MET A 5 36.30 -54.89 -19.70
N SER A 6 36.29 -53.75 -20.37
CA SER A 6 35.93 -53.28 -21.72
C SER A 6 36.18 -51.76 -21.67
N THR A 7 36.70 -51.13 -22.72
CA THR A 7 36.55 -49.67 -22.89
C THR A 7 36.18 -49.38 -24.34
N SER A 8 34.88 -49.32 -24.61
CA SER A 8 34.34 -48.79 -25.85
C SER A 8 33.97 -47.32 -25.68
N VAL A 9 34.38 -46.51 -26.65
CA VAL A 9 34.00 -45.11 -26.86
C VAL A 9 32.65 -45.08 -27.59
N SER A 10 31.70 -44.27 -27.12
CA SER A 10 30.52 -43.78 -27.87
C SER A 10 29.95 -42.59 -27.09
N SER A 11 30.17 -41.35 -27.52
CA SER A 11 29.36 -40.56 -28.45
C SER A 11 27.90 -40.39 -28.04
N ALA A 12 27.55 -39.12 -27.75
CA ALA A 12 26.23 -38.49 -27.72
C ALA A 12 25.21 -38.97 -26.66
N THR A 13 24.90 -38.10 -25.69
CA THR A 13 23.64 -37.32 -25.62
C THR A 13 23.72 -36.42 -24.38
N ALA A 14 23.86 -35.11 -24.58
CA ALA A 14 23.73 -34.14 -23.50
C ALA A 14 22.24 -34.00 -23.14
N LEU A 15 21.83 -34.65 -22.06
CA LEU A 15 20.46 -34.53 -21.55
C LEU A 15 20.37 -33.23 -20.73
N PHE A 16 19.90 -32.17 -21.40
CA PHE A 16 19.33 -30.98 -20.77
C PHE A 16 18.12 -31.42 -19.93
N ALA A 17 18.31 -31.65 -18.64
CA ALA A 17 17.21 -31.60 -17.68
C ALA A 17 17.15 -30.17 -17.15
N ALA A 18 16.34 -29.35 -17.83
CA ALA A 18 15.94 -28.05 -17.33
C ALA A 18 15.33 -28.23 -15.95
N ILE A 19 16.07 -27.82 -14.92
CA ILE A 19 15.51 -27.57 -13.59
C ILE A 19 14.53 -26.43 -13.81
N MET A 20 13.25 -26.76 -13.95
CA MET A 20 12.18 -25.78 -13.82
C MET A 20 12.39 -25.09 -12.48
N LEU A 21 12.93 -23.87 -12.54
CA LEU A 21 12.80 -22.88 -11.48
C LEU A 21 11.32 -22.50 -11.44
N ALA A 22 10.47 -23.42 -10.97
CA ALA A 22 9.24 -23.04 -10.31
C ALA A 22 9.68 -22.38 -9.01
N GLY A 23 10.12 -21.12 -9.11
CA GLY A 23 10.33 -20.26 -7.97
C GLY A 23 9.07 -20.34 -7.12
N CYS A 24 9.23 -20.51 -5.82
CA CYS A 24 8.16 -20.65 -4.84
C CYS A 24 7.05 -19.62 -5.07
N ALA A 25 6.07 -19.96 -5.91
CA ALA A 25 4.85 -19.21 -6.07
C ALA A 25 4.09 -19.46 -4.78
N THR A 26 4.30 -18.55 -3.83
CA THR A 26 3.49 -18.46 -2.62
C THR A 26 2.03 -18.52 -3.05
N THR A 27 1.33 -19.54 -2.57
CA THR A 27 -0.06 -19.77 -2.96
C THR A 27 -0.88 -18.55 -2.59
N PRO A 28 -1.70 -18.01 -3.52
CA PRO A 28 -2.62 -16.94 -3.19
C PRO A 28 -3.47 -17.34 -1.99
N LYS A 29 -3.71 -16.38 -1.09
CA LYS A 29 -4.57 -16.63 0.05
C LYS A 29 -5.97 -17.02 -0.44
N SER A 30 -6.53 -18.05 0.18
CA SER A 30 -7.94 -18.40 0.01
C SER A 30 -8.80 -17.52 0.91
N TYR A 31 -10.04 -17.26 0.51
CA TYR A 31 -10.98 -16.54 1.34
C TYR A 31 -11.29 -17.35 2.60
N ASN A 32 -11.19 -16.73 3.76
CA ASN A 32 -11.61 -17.33 5.02
C ASN A 32 -13.01 -16.78 5.39
N PRO A 33 -14.06 -17.63 5.42
CA PRO A 33 -15.41 -17.18 5.77
C PRO A 33 -15.55 -16.72 7.22
N GLU A 34 -14.65 -17.13 8.12
CA GLU A 34 -14.61 -16.68 9.52
C GLU A 34 -14.01 -15.27 9.68
N MET A 35 -13.47 -14.71 8.59
CA MET A 35 -12.87 -13.38 8.57
C MET A 35 -13.76 -12.42 7.77
N SER A 36 -13.82 -11.17 8.21
CA SER A 36 -14.45 -10.09 7.48
C SER A 36 -13.81 -9.91 6.10
N ARG A 37 -14.53 -9.27 5.17
CA ARG A 37 -13.95 -8.89 3.88
C ARG A 37 -12.71 -8.00 4.06
N ALA A 38 -12.75 -7.07 5.01
CA ALA A 38 -11.62 -6.21 5.34
C ALA A 38 -10.40 -7.04 5.80
N LEU A 39 -10.59 -8.01 6.69
CA LEU A 39 -9.49 -8.84 7.17
C LEU A 39 -8.94 -9.76 6.07
N ASN A 40 -9.80 -10.34 5.23
CA ASN A 40 -9.35 -11.12 4.07
C ASN A 40 -8.47 -10.29 3.11
N LEU A 41 -8.89 -9.05 2.81
CA LEU A 41 -8.14 -8.12 1.95
C LEU A 41 -6.81 -7.70 2.59
N ALA A 42 -6.80 -7.38 3.88
CA ALA A 42 -5.58 -7.02 4.62
C ALA A 42 -4.56 -8.18 4.60
N ARG A 43 -5.02 -9.41 4.86
CA ARG A 43 -4.17 -10.60 4.84
C ARG A 43 -3.69 -10.91 3.43
N ALA A 44 -4.54 -10.81 2.41
CA ALA A 44 -4.11 -10.93 1.02
C ALA A 44 -3.01 -9.93 0.66
N GLY A 45 -3.12 -8.69 1.14
CA GLY A 45 -2.18 -7.62 0.85
C GLY A 45 -0.91 -7.62 1.70
N GLY A 46 -0.77 -8.56 2.64
CA GLY A 46 0.47 -8.76 3.39
C GLY A 46 0.47 -8.21 4.82
N ILE A 47 -0.64 -7.69 5.32
CA ILE A 47 -0.78 -7.29 6.72
C ILE A 47 -1.10 -8.56 7.51
N TYR A 48 -0.11 -9.21 8.12
CA TYR A 48 -0.24 -10.51 8.80
C TYR A 48 -0.12 -10.47 10.32
N ASP A 49 0.24 -9.32 10.87
CA ASP A 49 0.47 -9.19 12.29
C ASP A 49 -0.81 -9.42 13.12
N GLN A 50 -0.61 -9.81 14.37
CA GLN A 50 -1.66 -10.17 15.32
C GLN A 50 -2.38 -8.95 15.92
N ASP A 51 -1.86 -7.75 15.67
CA ASP A 51 -2.44 -6.52 16.23
C ASP A 51 -3.77 -6.20 15.54
N LEU A 52 -3.96 -6.66 14.29
CA LEU A 52 -5.19 -6.53 13.51
C LEU A 52 -6.05 -7.80 13.54
N LYS A 53 -7.32 -7.69 13.93
CA LYS A 53 -8.28 -8.80 13.94
C LYS A 53 -9.72 -8.30 13.85
N ASP A 54 -10.66 -9.19 13.54
CA ASP A 54 -12.07 -8.81 13.60
C ASP A 54 -12.55 -8.62 15.04
N SER A 55 -13.48 -7.69 15.22
CA SER A 55 -14.21 -7.46 16.47
C SER A 55 -15.72 -7.41 16.20
N GLU A 56 -16.55 -7.44 17.25
CA GLU A 56 -18.02 -7.50 17.14
C GLU A 56 -18.61 -6.36 16.30
N ASP A 57 -18.06 -5.16 16.43
CA ASP A 57 -18.52 -3.95 15.74
C ASP A 57 -17.47 -3.32 14.82
N GLY A 58 -16.26 -3.92 14.74
CA GLY A 58 -15.13 -3.38 14.00
C GLY A 58 -14.34 -2.29 14.72
N ARG A 59 -14.82 -1.79 15.87
CA ARG A 59 -14.22 -0.64 16.57
C ARG A 59 -13.06 -1.02 17.49
N ASN A 60 -12.95 -2.30 17.84
CA ASN A 60 -11.89 -2.85 18.71
C ASN A 60 -10.96 -3.81 17.97
N SER A 61 -10.75 -3.55 16.68
CA SER A 61 -10.08 -4.43 15.74
C SER A 61 -8.56 -4.24 15.65
N TYR A 62 -8.00 -3.24 16.34
CA TYR A 62 -6.58 -3.03 16.46
C TYR A 62 -6.15 -3.02 17.93
N LYS A 63 -5.14 -3.82 18.28
CA LYS A 63 -4.51 -3.83 19.61
C LYS A 63 -3.00 -3.95 19.45
N GLN A 64 -2.30 -2.83 19.63
CA GLN A 64 -0.84 -2.82 19.55
C GLN A 64 -0.23 -3.77 20.57
N SER A 65 0.56 -4.74 20.09
CA SER A 65 1.29 -5.67 20.96
C SER A 65 2.25 -4.93 21.89
N LEU A 66 2.36 -5.40 23.14
CA LEU A 66 3.29 -4.86 24.14
C LEU A 66 4.75 -4.95 23.67
N LEU A 67 5.10 -5.99 22.91
CA LEU A 67 6.43 -6.16 22.32
C LEU A 67 6.72 -5.07 21.27
N MET A 68 5.72 -4.72 20.45
CA MET A 68 5.85 -3.67 19.44
C MET A 68 5.93 -2.27 20.05
N LYS A 69 5.27 -2.03 21.19
CA LYS A 69 5.44 -0.78 21.95
C LYS A 69 6.89 -0.55 22.37
N ALA A 70 7.60 -1.63 22.74
CA ALA A 70 9.02 -1.55 23.11
C ALA A 70 9.95 -1.32 21.90
N LEU A 71 9.67 -1.98 20.76
CA LEU A 71 10.48 -1.85 19.53
C LEU A 71 10.29 -0.50 18.82
N ASN A 72 9.09 0.08 18.84
CA ASN A 72 8.83 1.39 18.22
C ASN A 72 9.63 2.54 18.88
N VAL A 73 10.02 2.40 20.15
CA VAL A 73 10.91 3.38 20.81
C VAL A 73 12.30 3.38 20.17
N THR A 74 12.78 2.22 19.69
CA THR A 74 14.10 2.09 19.07
C THR A 74 14.14 2.52 17.60
N SER A 75 13.05 2.35 16.83
CA SER A 75 13.00 2.75 15.41
C SER A 75 12.80 4.25 15.18
N LEU A 76 12.25 4.97 16.16
CA LEU A 76 12.18 6.44 16.15
C LEU A 76 13.57 7.09 16.18
N ALA A 77 14.58 6.43 16.77
CA ALA A 77 15.94 6.94 16.84
C ALA A 77 16.73 6.77 15.52
N SER A 78 16.39 5.77 14.69
CA SER A 78 17.12 5.44 13.45
C SER A 78 16.46 5.99 12.17
N SER A 79 15.19 6.38 12.22
CA SER A 79 14.45 6.92 11.07
C SER A 79 14.71 8.42 10.79
N LEU A 80 15.55 9.07 11.59
CA LEU A 80 15.89 10.50 11.45
C LEU A 80 17.09 10.79 10.53
N ASP A 81 17.71 9.77 9.93
CA ASP A 81 18.98 9.90 9.18
C ASP A 81 18.85 10.21 7.67
N ALA A 82 17.69 10.65 7.18
CA ALA A 82 17.54 11.12 5.80
C ALA A 82 16.99 12.57 5.76
N PRO A 83 17.85 13.61 5.85
CA PRO A 83 17.40 14.98 5.76
C PRO A 83 16.86 15.28 4.36
N LEU A 84 15.69 15.90 4.33
CA LEU A 84 14.90 16.36 3.18
C LEU A 84 15.64 17.38 2.30
N ARG A 85 16.67 16.95 1.58
CA ARG A 85 17.32 17.79 0.57
C ARG A 85 16.41 17.88 -0.66
N GLY A 86 15.54 18.90 -0.70
CA GLY A 86 14.76 19.21 -1.91
C GLY A 86 13.47 20.00 -1.69
N LEU A 87 12.82 19.86 -0.53
CA LEU A 87 11.57 20.57 -0.23
C LEU A 87 11.85 22.00 0.25
N ASN A 88 11.00 22.95 -0.14
CA ASN A 88 11.03 24.28 0.47
C ASN A 88 10.48 24.23 1.92
N GLY A 89 10.82 25.24 2.73
CA GLY A 89 10.52 25.25 4.16
C GLY A 89 9.03 25.15 4.52
N GLN A 90 8.14 25.60 3.63
CA GLN A 90 6.69 25.49 3.82
C GLN A 90 6.22 24.04 3.56
N GLN A 91 6.73 23.35 2.54
CA GLN A 91 6.41 21.94 2.25
C GLN A 91 6.97 20.98 3.30
N THR A 92 8.13 21.31 3.88
CA THR A 92 8.73 20.60 5.02
C THR A 92 7.92 20.77 6.31
N LEU A 93 7.09 21.81 6.38
CA LEU A 93 6.15 22.04 7.47
C LEU A 93 4.80 21.35 7.20
N MET A 94 4.35 21.33 5.93
CA MET A 94 3.08 20.74 5.44
C MET A 94 2.99 19.23 5.64
N PHE A 95 4.13 18.59 5.53
CA PHE A 95 4.33 17.27 6.08
C PHE A 95 5.28 17.47 7.24
N ASN A 96 4.83 17.23 8.47
CA ASN A 96 5.77 16.75 9.48
C ASN A 96 6.30 15.40 8.98
N THR A 97 7.22 15.45 8.00
CA THR A 97 7.67 14.34 7.15
C THR A 97 8.31 13.26 7.98
N ALA A 98 8.75 13.59 9.21
CA ALA A 98 9.03 12.61 10.24
C ALA A 98 7.92 11.55 10.28
N SER A 99 6.63 11.87 10.43
CA SER A 99 5.57 10.85 10.50
C SER A 99 5.43 9.92 9.28
N ILE A 100 5.75 10.41 8.08
CA ILE A 100 5.72 9.63 6.83
C ILE A 100 7.00 8.80 6.68
N LEU A 101 8.14 9.34 7.11
CA LEU A 101 9.46 8.70 7.07
C LEU A 101 9.70 7.77 8.28
N THR A 102 8.99 7.97 9.40
CA THR A 102 9.06 7.22 10.66
C THR A 102 7.84 6.32 10.87
N SER A 103 7.10 6.03 9.80
CA SER A 103 5.96 5.11 9.86
C SER A 103 6.38 3.77 10.47
N PRO A 104 5.62 3.23 11.45
CA PRO A 104 6.04 2.03 12.16
C PRO A 104 6.35 0.85 11.23
N ASP A 105 7.28 -0.02 11.65
CA ASP A 105 7.63 -1.21 10.87
C ASP A 105 6.46 -2.19 10.74
N ASN A 106 5.48 -2.12 11.65
CA ASN A 106 4.32 -3.01 11.68
C ASN A 106 3.31 -2.65 10.56
N PRO A 107 2.98 -3.59 9.65
CA PRO A 107 2.04 -3.33 8.56
C PRO A 107 0.65 -2.83 9.00
N SER A 108 0.11 -3.30 10.11
CA SER A 108 -1.20 -2.83 10.63
C SER A 108 -1.16 -1.47 11.32
N ALA A 109 0.02 -0.89 11.53
CA ALA A 109 0.16 0.39 12.22
C ALA A 109 0.36 1.57 11.25
N ARG A 110 0.27 1.34 9.93
CA ARG A 110 0.55 2.35 8.91
C ARG A 110 -0.37 2.25 7.69
N PRO A 111 -0.65 3.36 6.98
CA PRO A 111 -1.40 3.33 5.74
C PRO A 111 -0.69 2.49 4.67
N SER A 112 -1.45 1.71 3.91
CA SER A 112 -0.90 0.89 2.82
C SER A 112 -1.83 0.88 1.61
N LEU A 113 -1.27 1.05 0.42
CA LEU A 113 -1.94 0.78 -0.85
C LEU A 113 -1.58 -0.64 -1.27
N MET A 114 -2.59 -1.49 -1.37
CA MET A 114 -2.43 -2.91 -1.73
C MET A 114 -3.17 -3.16 -3.04
N ALA A 115 -2.53 -3.83 -3.99
CA ALA A 115 -3.13 -4.03 -5.29
C ALA A 115 -2.57 -5.25 -6.04
N TRP A 116 -3.31 -5.75 -7.03
CA TRP A 116 -2.97 -6.92 -7.85
C TRP A 116 -3.29 -6.66 -9.33
N MET A 117 -2.49 -5.83 -9.99
CA MET A 117 -2.66 -5.50 -11.41
C MET A 117 -2.54 -6.77 -12.27
N PRO A 118 -3.55 -7.13 -13.09
CA PRO A 118 -3.46 -8.25 -14.01
C PRO A 118 -2.20 -8.20 -14.88
N ALA A 119 -1.54 -9.34 -15.07
CA ALA A 119 -0.34 -9.41 -15.91
C ALA A 119 -0.62 -9.04 -17.39
N SER A 120 -1.88 -9.12 -17.84
CA SER A 120 -2.27 -8.64 -19.17
C SER A 120 -2.19 -7.12 -19.33
N MET A 121 -2.04 -6.36 -18.23
CA MET A 121 -1.97 -4.90 -18.23
C MET A 121 -0.54 -4.35 -18.18
N ALA A 122 0.47 -5.20 -18.06
CA ALA A 122 1.87 -4.77 -17.99
C ALA A 122 2.81 -5.85 -18.51
N LYS A 123 3.86 -5.45 -19.24
CA LYS A 123 4.85 -6.39 -19.81
C LYS A 123 5.94 -6.79 -18.80
N SER A 124 6.13 -6.01 -17.75
CA SER A 124 7.15 -6.22 -16.72
C SER A 124 6.76 -5.49 -15.42
N SER A 125 7.55 -5.68 -14.36
CA SER A 125 7.38 -4.93 -13.10
C SER A 125 7.56 -3.42 -13.28
N GLU A 126 8.47 -2.99 -14.16
CA GLU A 126 8.71 -1.57 -14.46
C GLU A 126 7.55 -0.93 -15.24
N ASP A 127 6.97 -1.68 -16.18
CA ASP A 127 5.75 -1.27 -16.90
C ASP A 127 4.56 -1.21 -15.92
N ALA A 128 4.43 -2.21 -15.05
CA ALA A 128 3.41 -2.23 -14.00
C ALA A 128 3.56 -1.05 -13.04
N TYR A 129 4.78 -0.72 -12.62
CA TYR A 129 5.09 0.44 -11.78
C TYR A 129 4.58 1.74 -12.42
N SER A 130 4.88 1.94 -13.70
CA SER A 130 4.42 3.12 -14.46
C SER A 130 2.91 3.16 -14.58
N ASN A 131 2.27 2.01 -14.84
CA ASN A 131 0.83 1.89 -14.93
C ASN A 131 0.14 2.12 -13.57
N TYR A 132 0.75 1.73 -12.47
CA TYR A 132 0.25 2.02 -11.12
C TYR A 132 0.23 3.52 -10.83
N ILE A 133 1.31 4.23 -11.16
CA ILE A 133 1.37 5.70 -11.02
C ILE A 133 0.23 6.35 -11.81
N ASN A 134 0.04 5.96 -13.07
CA ASN A 134 -1.03 6.50 -13.92
C ASN A 134 -2.43 6.21 -13.36
N LEU A 135 -2.66 5.01 -12.83
CA LEU A 135 -3.93 4.63 -12.21
C LEU A 135 -4.22 5.44 -10.95
N ILE A 136 -3.21 5.66 -10.10
CA ILE A 136 -3.35 6.42 -8.87
C ILE A 136 -3.57 7.91 -9.19
N ASP A 137 -2.80 8.48 -10.12
CA ASP A 137 -2.98 9.86 -10.59
C ASP A 137 -4.41 10.07 -11.12
N ASN A 138 -4.90 9.17 -11.96
CA ASN A 138 -6.26 9.24 -12.49
C ASN A 138 -7.31 9.10 -11.38
N ALA A 139 -7.14 8.16 -10.44
CA ALA A 139 -8.08 7.97 -9.34
C ALA A 139 -8.16 9.21 -8.43
N VAL A 140 -7.02 9.82 -8.12
CA VAL A 140 -6.94 11.07 -7.34
C VAL A 140 -7.59 12.22 -8.10
N ALA A 141 -7.33 12.38 -9.40
CA ALA A 141 -7.93 13.44 -10.21
C ALA A 141 -9.46 13.29 -10.33
N VAL A 142 -9.96 12.05 -10.51
CA VAL A 142 -11.40 11.77 -10.52
C VAL A 142 -12.04 12.06 -9.16
N ALA A 143 -11.39 11.66 -8.06
CA ALA A 143 -11.88 11.96 -6.73
C ALA A 143 -11.96 13.47 -6.47
N ALA A 144 -10.90 14.20 -6.79
CA ALA A 144 -10.86 15.65 -6.66
C ALA A 144 -11.95 16.35 -7.47
N LYS A 145 -12.13 15.97 -8.74
CA LYS A 145 -13.22 16.50 -9.57
C LYS A 145 -14.60 16.24 -8.96
N SER A 146 -14.83 15.03 -8.45
CA SER A 146 -16.13 14.68 -7.82
C SER A 146 -16.42 15.47 -6.55
N MET A 147 -15.39 15.99 -5.90
CA MET A 147 -15.46 16.73 -4.64
C MET A 147 -15.23 18.23 -4.82
N ASN A 148 -15.13 18.70 -6.07
CA ASN A 148 -14.83 20.09 -6.42
C ASN A 148 -13.56 20.61 -5.71
N LEU A 149 -12.49 19.82 -5.78
CA LEU A 149 -11.16 20.18 -5.28
C LEU A 149 -10.27 20.57 -6.46
N ASP A 150 -9.51 21.66 -6.31
CA ASP A 150 -8.47 22.03 -7.25
C ASP A 150 -7.15 21.40 -6.83
N LEU A 151 -6.50 20.68 -7.76
CA LEU A 151 -5.24 19.99 -7.52
C LEU A 151 -4.12 20.55 -8.38
N THR A 152 -2.97 20.82 -7.75
CA THR A 152 -1.73 21.17 -8.44
C THR A 152 -0.67 20.11 -8.15
N LYS A 153 -0.23 19.37 -9.16
CA LYS A 153 0.85 18.40 -9.00
C LYS A 153 2.15 19.13 -8.67
N ILE A 154 2.79 18.73 -7.58
CA ILE A 154 4.08 19.29 -7.17
C ILE A 154 5.16 18.51 -7.92
N VAL A 155 5.70 19.12 -8.96
CA VAL A 155 6.78 18.55 -9.78
C VAL A 155 8.09 19.14 -9.31
N GLU A 156 8.91 18.33 -8.63
CA GLU A 156 10.24 18.74 -8.19
C GLU A 156 11.33 17.84 -8.78
N SER A 157 12.38 18.46 -9.30
CA SER A 157 13.59 17.77 -9.76
C SER A 157 14.33 17.04 -8.63
N THR A 158 14.01 17.34 -7.37
CA THR A 158 14.58 16.77 -6.14
C THR A 158 13.52 16.10 -5.26
N ALA A 159 12.39 15.66 -5.83
CA ALA A 159 11.33 15.02 -5.08
C ALA A 159 11.91 13.96 -4.11
N PRO A 160 11.54 14.01 -2.81
CA PRO A 160 12.03 13.06 -1.83
C PRO A 160 11.80 11.63 -2.33
N LYS A 161 12.83 10.78 -2.21
CA LYS A 161 12.70 9.37 -2.54
C LYS A 161 12.40 8.59 -1.28
N ILE A 162 11.36 7.78 -1.33
CA ILE A 162 11.06 6.75 -0.33
C ILE A 162 11.42 5.42 -0.99
N ASP A 163 12.38 4.71 -0.40
CA ASP A 163 12.90 3.43 -0.89
C ASP A 163 13.39 3.47 -2.35
N GLY A 164 14.00 4.59 -2.74
CA GLY A 164 14.52 4.79 -4.10
C GLY A 164 13.48 5.25 -5.12
N ASN A 165 12.19 5.26 -4.77
CA ASN A 165 11.09 5.71 -5.64
C ASN A 165 10.63 7.12 -5.24
N PRO A 166 10.29 8.00 -6.20
CA PRO A 166 9.83 9.34 -5.91
C PRO A 166 8.53 9.34 -5.09
N LEU A 167 8.43 10.27 -4.15
CA LEU A 167 7.17 10.68 -3.53
C LEU A 167 6.44 11.63 -4.47
N ILE A 168 5.24 11.26 -4.91
CA ILE A 168 4.41 12.10 -5.78
C ILE A 168 3.42 12.85 -4.90
N MET A 169 3.30 14.16 -5.11
CA MET A 169 2.51 15.03 -4.26
C MET A 169 1.59 15.95 -5.08
N TRP A 170 0.43 16.25 -4.52
CA TRP A 170 -0.57 17.16 -5.07
C TRP A 170 -0.98 18.15 -3.99
N ALA A 171 -0.74 19.44 -4.23
CA ALA A 171 -1.30 20.51 -3.42
C ALA A 171 -2.81 20.58 -3.64
N VAL A 172 -3.57 20.72 -2.55
CA VAL A 172 -5.03 20.77 -2.58
C VAL A 172 -5.50 22.18 -2.25
N THR A 173 -6.27 22.79 -3.16
CA THR A 173 -6.99 24.04 -2.90
C THR A 173 -8.48 23.73 -2.78
N ALA A 174 -9.02 23.96 -1.58
CA ALA A 174 -10.42 23.79 -1.24
C ALA A 174 -10.75 24.65 -0.01
N PRO A 175 -11.00 25.96 -0.18
CA PRO A 175 -11.20 26.90 0.93
C PRO A 175 -12.33 26.48 1.88
N GLN A 176 -13.38 25.82 1.36
CA GLN A 176 -14.48 25.26 2.15
C GLN A 176 -14.04 24.22 3.20
N PHE A 177 -12.87 23.63 3.00
CA PHE A 177 -12.26 22.65 3.90
C PHE A 177 -10.98 23.18 4.55
N GLY A 178 -10.77 24.51 4.52
CA GLY A 178 -9.57 25.13 5.07
C GLY A 178 -8.29 24.70 4.35
N CYS A 179 -8.36 24.38 3.06
CA CYS A 179 -7.21 24.05 2.23
C CYS A 179 -6.92 25.20 1.24
N ASP A 180 -5.72 25.79 1.31
CA ASP A 180 -5.35 26.97 0.52
C ASP A 180 -4.29 26.71 -0.56
N GLY A 181 -4.02 25.44 -0.87
CA GLY A 181 -2.96 25.03 -1.79
C GLY A 181 -1.58 24.99 -1.15
N SER A 182 -1.42 25.50 0.06
CA SER A 182 -0.22 25.35 0.86
C SER A 182 -0.46 24.28 1.93
N ASN A 183 -1.48 24.39 2.76
CA ASN A 183 -1.57 23.58 3.97
C ASN A 183 -2.17 22.17 3.81
N CYS A 184 -2.59 21.77 2.61
CA CYS A 184 -3.19 20.45 2.33
C CYS A 184 -2.49 19.75 1.17
N VAL A 185 -2.11 18.49 1.38
CA VAL A 185 -1.39 17.71 0.37
C VAL A 185 -1.90 16.26 0.32
N ILE A 186 -2.08 15.75 -0.89
CA ILE A 186 -2.21 14.32 -1.17
C ILE A 186 -0.83 13.82 -1.60
N ALA A 187 -0.30 12.82 -0.92
CA ALA A 187 0.98 12.22 -1.27
C ALA A 187 0.86 10.71 -1.43
N TYR A 188 1.56 10.16 -2.42
CA TYR A 188 1.66 8.73 -2.60
C TYR A 188 3.03 8.29 -3.09
N ASN A 189 3.37 7.06 -2.77
CA ASN A 189 4.57 6.38 -3.24
C ASN A 189 4.17 4.98 -3.70
N VAL A 190 4.77 4.55 -4.81
CA VAL A 190 4.62 3.21 -5.36
C VAL A 190 5.96 2.52 -5.24
N THR A 191 5.97 1.27 -4.81
CA THR A 191 7.14 0.40 -4.82
C THR A 191 7.17 -0.43 -6.08
N MET A 192 8.34 -0.95 -6.45
CA MET A 192 8.44 -1.89 -7.56
C MET A 192 7.47 -3.08 -7.35
N PRO A 193 6.50 -3.30 -8.25
CA PRO A 193 5.56 -4.41 -8.12
C PRO A 193 6.25 -5.76 -8.29
N ASN A 194 5.79 -6.77 -7.56
CA ASN A 194 6.33 -8.14 -7.69
C ASN A 194 5.37 -9.01 -8.51
N PRO A 195 5.89 -9.92 -9.37
CA PRO A 195 5.06 -10.96 -9.95
C PRO A 195 4.34 -11.76 -8.85
N TRP A 196 3.04 -11.96 -9.04
CA TRP A 196 2.18 -12.58 -8.05
C TRP A 196 0.97 -13.24 -8.72
N LYS A 197 0.16 -13.96 -7.95
CA LYS A 197 -1.11 -14.48 -8.40
C LYS A 197 -2.25 -13.92 -7.56
N THR A 198 -3.23 -13.30 -8.22
CA THR A 198 -4.34 -12.61 -7.57
C THR A 198 -5.18 -13.61 -6.77
N PRO A 199 -5.50 -13.35 -5.49
CA PRO A 199 -6.43 -14.17 -4.74
C PRO A 199 -7.80 -14.26 -5.42
N ALA A 200 -8.46 -15.42 -5.38
CA ALA A 200 -9.74 -15.65 -6.06
C ALA A 200 -10.86 -14.66 -5.67
N PHE A 201 -10.79 -14.08 -4.47
CA PHE A 201 -11.79 -13.15 -3.92
C PHE A 201 -11.47 -11.67 -4.19
N VAL A 202 -10.39 -11.38 -4.92
CA VAL A 202 -9.95 -10.03 -5.29
C VAL A 202 -10.18 -9.83 -6.78
N GLY A 203 -11.05 -8.88 -7.12
CA GLY A 203 -11.40 -8.54 -8.51
C GLY A 203 -11.70 -9.77 -9.37
N SER A 204 -11.04 -9.85 -10.53
CA SER A 204 -11.21 -10.96 -11.47
C SER A 204 -10.56 -12.29 -11.03
N GLY A 205 -9.77 -12.29 -9.95
CA GLY A 205 -9.29 -13.47 -9.22
C GLY A 205 -8.40 -14.47 -9.98
N ASN A 206 -7.59 -15.25 -9.26
CA ASN A 206 -6.82 -16.41 -9.76
C ASN A 206 -5.98 -16.23 -11.04
N ILE A 207 -5.70 -14.99 -11.42
CA ILE A 207 -4.89 -14.61 -12.57
C ILE A 207 -3.51 -14.14 -12.13
N ASP A 208 -2.53 -14.34 -13.01
CA ASP A 208 -1.20 -13.76 -12.85
C ASP A 208 -1.28 -12.23 -12.81
N SER A 209 -0.43 -11.63 -12.00
CA SER A 209 -0.52 -10.22 -11.63
C SER A 209 0.82 -9.64 -11.21
N PHE A 210 0.86 -8.32 -11.06
CA PHE A 210 1.93 -7.58 -10.41
C PHE A 210 1.36 -6.94 -9.14
N ASN A 211 1.81 -7.37 -7.96
CA ASN A 211 1.24 -6.91 -6.70
C ASN A 211 2.02 -5.77 -6.03
N LEU A 212 1.27 -4.94 -5.30
CA LEU A 212 1.78 -4.03 -4.28
C LEU A 212 1.48 -4.66 -2.92
N ALA A 213 2.51 -5.16 -2.24
CA ALA A 213 2.40 -5.81 -0.93
C ALA A 213 2.77 -4.84 0.20
N ALA A 214 2.13 -5.00 1.37
CA ALA A 214 2.35 -4.19 2.57
C ALA A 214 3.29 -4.84 3.60
N ASN A 215 3.75 -6.08 3.35
CA ASN A 215 4.46 -6.91 4.33
C ASN A 215 5.93 -6.53 4.57
N ASN A 216 6.54 -5.71 3.71
CA ASN A 216 7.93 -5.28 3.88
C ASN A 216 8.01 -4.09 4.85
N THR A 217 8.89 -4.16 5.85
CA THR A 217 9.01 -3.15 6.91
C THR A 217 9.31 -1.74 6.41
N THR A 218 10.03 -1.57 5.30
CA THR A 218 10.33 -0.24 4.75
C THR A 218 9.72 -0.02 3.38
N LYS A 219 9.79 -1.02 2.49
CA LYS A 219 9.40 -0.91 1.08
C LYS A 219 7.93 -1.28 0.85
N TYR A 220 7.03 -0.32 1.03
CA TYR A 220 5.61 -0.50 0.73
C TYR A 220 4.98 0.74 0.08
N SER A 221 3.96 0.49 -0.73
CA SER A 221 3.19 1.54 -1.40
C SER A 221 2.16 2.16 -0.46
N ARG A 222 1.91 3.46 -0.60
CA ARG A 222 0.99 4.21 0.26
C ARG A 222 0.38 5.38 -0.47
N LEU A 223 -0.85 5.76 -0.10
CA LEU A 223 -1.52 6.99 -0.48
C LEU A 223 -2.10 7.61 0.78
N ILE A 224 -1.76 8.88 1.04
CA ILE A 224 -2.15 9.59 2.25
C ILE A 224 -2.55 11.03 1.93
N PHE A 225 -3.36 11.60 2.80
CA PHE A 225 -3.69 13.01 2.84
C PHE A 225 -3.17 13.62 4.14
N SER A 226 -2.61 14.83 4.06
CA SER A 226 -2.18 15.64 5.20
C SER A 226 -2.81 17.02 5.12
N GLN A 227 -3.23 17.55 6.27
CA GLN A 227 -3.67 18.93 6.45
C GLN A 227 -2.96 19.51 7.67
N VAL A 228 -2.26 20.63 7.50
CA VAL A 228 -1.60 21.36 8.59
C VAL A 228 -2.56 22.41 9.14
N SER A 229 -3.30 21.97 10.14
CA SER A 229 -4.29 22.74 10.89
C SER A 229 -4.64 21.97 12.17
N ASP A 230 -4.91 22.68 13.27
CA ASP A 230 -5.47 22.07 14.49
C ASP A 230 -6.93 21.64 14.28
N VAL A 231 -7.64 22.29 13.36
CA VAL A 231 -8.99 21.93 12.95
C VAL A 231 -8.92 21.13 11.65
N LYS A 232 -9.21 19.83 11.73
CA LYS A 232 -9.30 18.94 10.56
C LYS A 232 -10.71 19.01 9.97
N SER A 233 -10.91 19.85 8.96
CA SER A 233 -12.21 20.03 8.29
C SER A 233 -12.28 19.34 6.92
N PHE A 234 -11.17 18.83 6.40
CA PHE A 234 -11.18 18.08 5.15
C PHE A 234 -11.90 16.73 5.29
N PRO A 235 -12.85 16.39 4.40
CA PRO A 235 -13.62 15.15 4.47
C PRO A 235 -12.79 13.96 3.95
N MET A 236 -11.82 13.50 4.75
CA MET A 236 -10.88 12.44 4.36
C MET A 236 -11.58 11.11 4.03
N ASP A 237 -12.60 10.73 4.81
CA ASP A 237 -13.39 9.52 4.56
C ASP A 237 -14.05 9.55 3.17
N ASP A 238 -14.68 10.66 2.79
CA ASP A 238 -15.30 10.83 1.47
C ASP A 238 -14.26 10.86 0.35
N PHE A 239 -13.11 11.49 0.59
CA PHE A 239 -11.99 11.50 -0.36
C PHE A 239 -11.47 10.09 -0.64
N TYR A 240 -11.24 9.27 0.40
CA TYR A 240 -10.76 7.90 0.22
C TYR A 240 -11.84 6.98 -0.36
N LYS A 241 -13.13 7.18 -0.05
CA LYS A 241 -14.23 6.52 -0.77
C LYS A 241 -14.23 6.91 -2.25
N SER A 242 -14.15 8.20 -2.59
CA SER A 242 -14.17 8.62 -3.99
C SER A 242 -12.95 8.10 -4.76
N THR A 243 -11.77 8.15 -4.15
CA THR A 243 -10.53 7.59 -4.72
C THR A 243 -10.64 6.08 -4.93
N SER A 244 -11.09 5.31 -3.92
CA SER A 244 -11.27 3.85 -4.05
C SER A 244 -12.34 3.45 -5.07
N ARG A 245 -13.35 4.30 -5.32
CA ARG A 245 -14.35 4.08 -6.36
C ARG A 245 -13.72 4.14 -7.75
N ALA A 246 -12.84 5.12 -7.95
CA ALA A 246 -12.12 5.33 -9.21
C ALA A 246 -10.99 4.31 -9.43
N LEU A 247 -10.48 3.70 -8.36
CA LEU A 247 -9.53 2.60 -8.45
C LEU A 247 -10.18 1.31 -9.00
N PRO A 248 -9.39 0.43 -9.64
CA PRO A 248 -9.83 -0.91 -10.04
C PRO A 248 -10.24 -1.78 -8.84
N GLU A 249 -11.09 -2.79 -9.09
CA GLU A 249 -11.56 -3.74 -8.06
C GLU A 249 -10.46 -4.59 -7.41
N TRP A 250 -9.28 -4.62 -8.02
CA TRP A 250 -8.10 -5.29 -7.50
C TRP A 250 -7.17 -4.33 -6.75
N ALA A 251 -7.62 -3.14 -6.36
CA ALA A 251 -6.84 -2.18 -5.56
C ALA A 251 -7.63 -1.70 -4.34
N VAL A 252 -6.96 -1.67 -3.18
CA VAL A 252 -7.55 -1.30 -1.89
C VAL A 252 -6.60 -0.45 -1.07
N MET A 253 -7.15 0.42 -0.24
CA MET A 253 -6.36 1.26 0.67
C MET A 253 -6.66 0.89 2.12
N TYR A 254 -5.64 0.50 2.86
CA TYR A 254 -5.71 0.23 4.29
C TYR A 254 -5.27 1.47 5.09
N PHE A 255 -6.00 1.76 6.16
CA PHE A 255 -5.66 2.81 7.11
C PHE A 255 -5.75 2.30 8.56
N PRO A 256 -4.71 2.53 9.38
CA PRO A 256 -4.70 2.17 10.80
C PRO A 256 -5.60 3.12 11.61
N PRO A 257 -5.86 2.82 12.90
CA PRO A 257 -6.53 3.75 13.79
C PRO A 257 -5.89 5.14 13.79
N ASN A 258 -6.72 6.16 13.99
CA ASN A 258 -6.36 7.57 14.13
C ASN A 258 -5.68 8.21 12.91
N SER A 259 -5.75 7.57 11.73
CA SER A 259 -5.15 8.09 10.48
C SER A 259 -6.16 8.70 9.50
N VAL A 260 -7.45 8.42 9.68
CA VAL A 260 -8.55 8.99 8.89
C VAL A 260 -9.41 9.86 9.79
N PHE A 261 -9.78 11.04 9.30
CA PHE A 261 -10.71 11.94 9.95
C PHE A 261 -12.08 11.90 9.28
N GLN A 262 -13.12 11.75 10.09
CA GLN A 262 -14.52 11.79 9.68
C GLN A 262 -15.26 12.71 10.65
N ASP A 263 -16.02 13.67 10.13
CA ASP A 263 -16.76 14.65 10.92
C ASP A 263 -15.88 15.37 11.98
N GLY A 264 -14.65 15.71 11.58
CA GLY A 264 -13.66 16.38 12.43
C GLY A 264 -13.01 15.50 13.51
N LYS A 265 -13.32 14.20 13.56
CA LYS A 265 -12.77 13.26 14.54
C LYS A 265 -11.95 12.18 13.88
N ALA A 266 -10.83 11.84 14.50
CA ALA A 266 -10.03 10.69 14.07
C ALA A 266 -10.82 9.39 14.32
N LEU A 267 -10.86 8.50 13.34
CA LEU A 267 -11.46 7.18 13.50
C LEU A 267 -10.60 6.33 14.43
N PRO A 268 -11.11 5.85 15.59
CA PRO A 268 -10.28 5.14 16.57
C PRO A 268 -10.03 3.67 16.18
N TYR A 269 -10.38 3.26 14.97
CA TYR A 269 -10.33 1.88 14.49
C TYR A 269 -9.78 1.82 13.05
N PRO A 270 -9.22 0.66 12.62
CA PRO A 270 -8.70 0.50 11.27
C PRO A 270 -9.83 0.35 10.25
N VAL A 271 -9.58 0.77 9.01
CA VAL A 271 -10.53 0.65 7.90
C VAL A 271 -9.83 0.26 6.60
N ILE A 272 -10.58 -0.37 5.69
CA ILE A 272 -10.17 -0.54 4.28
C ILE A 272 -11.14 0.21 3.38
N TYR A 273 -10.63 0.92 2.38
CA TYR A 273 -11.44 1.46 1.30
C TYR A 273 -11.34 0.59 0.07
N GLU A 274 -12.49 0.14 -0.43
CA GLU A 274 -12.63 -0.67 -1.63
C GLU A 274 -13.87 -0.21 -2.41
N LYS A 275 -13.70 0.14 -3.69
CA LYS A 275 -14.81 0.48 -4.61
C LYS A 275 -15.82 1.50 -4.06
N GLY A 276 -15.36 2.47 -3.28
CA GLY A 276 -16.21 3.52 -2.72
C GLY A 276 -16.90 3.16 -1.40
N GLN A 277 -16.56 2.01 -0.82
CA GLN A 277 -17.03 1.58 0.49
C GLN A 277 -15.91 1.66 1.51
N GLN A 278 -16.29 2.02 2.74
CA GLN A 278 -15.45 1.87 3.92
C GLN A 278 -15.79 0.53 4.58
N LEU A 279 -14.86 -0.40 4.54
CA LEU A 279 -14.99 -1.73 5.11
C LEU A 279 -14.41 -1.74 6.53
N LEU A 280 -15.18 -2.31 7.45
CA LEU A 280 -14.79 -2.51 8.84
C LEU A 280 -14.31 -3.95 9.07
N PHE A 281 -13.40 -4.10 10.02
CA PHE A 281 -12.92 -5.40 10.52
C PHE A 281 -13.94 -5.98 11.51
N ARG A 282 -15.16 -6.20 11.03
CA ARG A 282 -16.30 -6.67 11.84
C ARG A 282 -16.54 -8.15 11.57
N LYS A 283 -16.72 -8.95 12.63
CA LYS A 283 -17.11 -10.36 12.49
C LYS A 283 -18.35 -10.50 11.60
N ALA A 284 -18.40 -11.58 10.82
CA ALA A 284 -19.63 -11.98 10.17
C ALA A 284 -20.71 -12.25 11.25
N GLN A 285 -21.91 -11.71 11.04
CA GLN A 285 -23.09 -12.00 11.87
C GLN A 285 -23.78 -13.26 11.36
#